data_AF-A0A817N8E4-F1
#
_entry.id   AF-A0A817N8E4-F1
#
_cell.length_a   1.000
_cell.length_b   1.000
_cell.length_c   1.000
_cell.angle_alpha   90.00
_cell.angle_beta   90.00
_cell.angle_gamma   90.00
#
_symmetry.space_group_name_H-M   'P 1'
#
loop_
_entity.id
_entity.type
_entity.pdbx_description
1 polymer ?
#
loop_
_entity_poly.entity_id
_entity_poly.type
_entity_poly.pdbx_seq_one_letter_code
_entity_poly.pdbx_strand_id
1 'polypeptide(L)'
;MRFLLSNIRYWLEEFKFDGFRFDGVSSMLYHSHGIGHHFAGSYDEYFGLAADTDSFNYLQLASHICQTFFPESIRIAEEVSGMPTLCRPLEEGGAGFDYRLAMAIPDIWIKLLKEKKDEDWHMGNITWTLMNRRWSEKNIVYTESHDQAIVGDKTIAHWLFSEQIYSHMSVVSERTAIIERGLALHKMIRLLTCALGGEGWLNFEGNEFGHPEWLDFPRTGNNESYKYARRLFYLSDDDSLRYKYLNAWDKAMNNLEEEYKWLSATNT
;
A
#
# COMPACT_ATOMS: atom_id res chain seq x y z
N MET A 1 -17.35 22.52 7.01
CA MET A 1 -16.94 21.91 8.30
C MET A 1 -17.99 20.96 8.92
N ARG A 2 -19.19 21.42 9.31
CA ARG A 2 -20.21 20.57 9.99
C ARG A 2 -20.46 19.22 9.30
N PHE A 3 -20.69 19.25 7.99
CA PHE A 3 -21.00 18.05 7.20
C PHE A 3 -19.91 16.98 7.32
N LEU A 4 -18.65 17.33 7.04
CA LEU A 4 -17.53 16.39 7.02
C LEU A 4 -17.20 15.82 8.42
N LEU A 5 -17.18 16.67 9.45
CA LEU A 5 -16.93 16.22 10.82
C LEU A 5 -18.06 15.34 11.35
N SER A 6 -19.32 15.64 11.00
CA SER A 6 -20.45 14.78 11.35
C SER A 6 -20.40 13.45 10.61
N ASN A 7 -19.92 13.43 9.36
CA ASN A 7 -19.74 12.20 8.58
C ASN A 7 -18.71 11.27 9.25
N ILE A 8 -17.56 11.80 9.68
CA ILE A 8 -16.55 11.02 10.43
C ILE A 8 -17.19 10.37 11.66
N ARG A 9 -17.87 11.17 12.49
CA ARG A 9 -18.52 10.67 13.70
C ARG A 9 -19.60 9.62 13.37
N TYR A 10 -20.41 9.85 12.34
CA TYR A 10 -21.46 8.93 11.93
C TYR A 10 -20.91 7.54 11.60
N TRP A 11 -19.81 7.44 10.86
CA TRP A 11 -19.19 6.15 10.55
C TRP A 11 -18.60 5.45 11.78
N LEU A 12 -17.96 6.19 12.70
CA LEU A 12 -17.45 5.61 13.96
C LEU A 12 -18.58 5.19 14.90
N GLU A 13 -19.65 5.98 15.00
CA GLU A 13 -20.72 5.78 15.98
C GLU A 13 -21.76 4.76 15.50
N GLU A 14 -22.23 4.84 14.25
CA GLU A 14 -23.31 3.99 13.75
C GLU A 14 -22.79 2.67 13.18
N PHE A 15 -21.66 2.71 12.46
CA PHE A 15 -21.08 1.54 11.78
C PHE A 15 -19.94 0.90 12.55
N LYS A 16 -19.49 1.53 13.65
CA LYS A 16 -18.43 1.00 14.52
C LYS A 16 -17.12 0.72 13.78
N PHE A 17 -16.77 1.56 12.81
CA PHE A 17 -15.44 1.51 12.21
C PHE A 17 -14.37 1.85 13.26
N ASP A 18 -13.24 1.16 13.20
CA ASP A 18 -12.09 1.37 14.10
C ASP A 18 -11.13 2.47 13.61
N GLY A 19 -11.52 3.24 12.58
CA GLY A 19 -10.65 4.22 11.97
C GLY A 19 -10.96 4.51 10.51
N PHE A 20 -10.06 5.26 9.88
CA PHE A 20 -10.19 5.68 8.50
C PHE A 20 -8.85 5.75 7.78
N ARG A 21 -8.89 5.45 6.49
CA ARG A 21 -7.93 5.98 5.52
C ARG A 21 -8.55 7.22 4.87
N PHE A 22 -7.84 8.33 4.89
CA PHE A 22 -8.23 9.55 4.17
C PHE A 22 -7.54 9.51 2.81
N ASP A 23 -8.35 9.42 1.77
CA ASP A 23 -7.88 9.30 0.39
C ASP A 23 -7.60 10.67 -0.22
N GLY A 24 -6.59 10.75 -1.10
CA GLY A 24 -6.24 11.97 -1.80
C GLY A 24 -5.79 13.12 -0.89
N VAL A 25 -5.13 12.85 0.23
CA VAL A 25 -4.66 13.90 1.16
C VAL A 25 -3.71 14.87 0.46
N SER A 26 -2.85 14.39 -0.45
CA SER A 26 -2.01 15.30 -1.27
C SER A 26 -2.82 16.29 -2.10
N SER A 27 -3.99 15.88 -2.60
CA SER A 27 -4.89 16.76 -3.33
C SER A 27 -5.46 17.85 -2.42
N MET A 28 -5.70 17.51 -1.16
CA MET A 28 -6.20 18.47 -0.17
C MET A 28 -5.11 19.44 0.29
N LEU A 29 -3.86 18.99 0.46
CA LEU A 29 -2.80 19.79 1.07
C LEU A 29 -2.27 20.92 0.18
N TYR A 30 -2.43 20.82 -1.14
CA TYR A 30 -1.87 21.77 -2.09
C TYR A 30 -2.92 22.26 -3.06
N HIS A 31 -2.94 23.56 -3.36
CA HIS A 31 -3.86 24.13 -4.36
C HIS A 31 -3.62 23.60 -5.78
N SER A 32 -2.42 23.11 -6.08
CA SER A 32 -2.11 22.40 -7.33
C SER A 32 -2.54 20.94 -7.33
N HIS A 33 -3.04 20.45 -6.19
CA HIS A 33 -3.41 19.05 -5.95
C HIS A 33 -2.24 18.06 -6.15
N GLY A 34 -0.99 18.55 -6.11
CA GLY A 34 0.21 17.79 -6.46
C GLY A 34 0.36 17.50 -7.96
N ILE A 35 -0.53 18.00 -8.81
CA ILE A 35 -0.50 17.74 -10.26
C ILE A 35 0.63 18.54 -10.90
N GLY A 36 1.51 17.85 -11.63
CA GLY A 36 2.65 18.48 -12.32
C GLY A 36 3.78 18.94 -11.38
N HIS A 37 3.71 18.58 -10.10
CA HIS A 37 4.75 18.86 -9.12
C HIS A 37 5.56 17.60 -8.80
N HIS A 38 6.87 17.77 -8.66
CA HIS A 38 7.76 16.75 -8.13
C HIS A 38 8.29 17.24 -6.79
N PHE A 39 8.03 16.50 -5.72
CA PHE A 39 8.51 16.83 -4.38
C PHE A 39 9.91 16.25 -4.22
N ALA A 40 10.92 17.12 -4.30
CA ALA A 40 12.32 16.76 -4.11
C ALA A 40 12.73 16.74 -2.63
N GLY A 41 11.85 17.21 -1.74
CA GLY A 41 12.05 17.22 -0.29
C GLY A 41 12.52 18.57 0.26
N SER A 42 12.54 19.62 -0.57
CA SER A 42 12.78 20.98 -0.09
C SER A 42 11.57 21.47 0.70
N TYR A 43 11.79 22.12 1.83
CA TYR A 43 10.67 22.47 2.73
C TYR A 43 9.77 23.57 2.17
N ASP A 44 10.29 24.38 1.25
CA ASP A 44 9.53 25.39 0.51
C ASP A 44 8.48 24.77 -0.45
N GLU A 45 8.60 23.47 -0.76
CA GLU A 45 7.60 22.73 -1.55
C GLU A 45 6.38 22.35 -0.71
N TYR A 46 6.55 22.23 0.62
CA TYR A 46 5.50 21.82 1.56
C TYR A 46 4.80 23.00 2.22
N PHE A 47 5.54 24.10 2.47
CA PHE A 47 5.06 25.26 3.19
C PHE A 47 5.12 26.51 2.33
N GLY A 48 4.04 27.29 2.30
CA GLY A 48 3.99 28.54 1.56
C GLY A 48 2.61 28.78 0.95
N LEU A 49 2.53 29.67 -0.04
CA LEU A 49 1.27 30.06 -0.69
C LEU A 49 0.62 28.93 -1.51
N ALA A 50 1.36 27.87 -1.82
CA ALA A 50 0.82 26.70 -2.52
C ALA A 50 0.09 25.73 -1.58
N ALA A 51 0.34 25.81 -0.27
CA ALA A 51 -0.27 24.95 0.73
C ALA A 51 -1.68 25.45 1.08
N ASP A 52 -2.65 24.54 1.12
CA ASP A 52 -4.03 24.83 1.49
C ASP A 52 -4.21 24.68 3.01
N THR A 53 -4.21 25.82 3.70
CA THR A 53 -4.35 25.88 5.15
C THR A 53 -5.76 25.55 5.62
N ASP A 54 -6.81 25.80 4.82
CA ASP A 54 -8.18 25.45 5.18
C ASP A 54 -8.36 23.94 5.22
N SER A 55 -7.80 23.25 4.22
CA SER A 55 -7.76 21.79 4.15
C SER A 55 -6.93 21.19 5.28
N PHE A 56 -5.75 21.74 5.58
CA PHE A 56 -4.93 21.28 6.71
C PHE A 56 -5.66 21.45 8.06
N ASN A 57 -6.31 22.59 8.28
CA ASN A 57 -7.11 22.85 9.49
C ASN A 57 -8.29 21.86 9.61
N TYR A 58 -8.95 21.52 8.50
CA TYR A 58 -9.98 20.49 8.51
C TYR A 58 -9.42 19.13 8.95
N LEU A 59 -8.26 18.72 8.43
CA LEU A 59 -7.61 17.46 8.80
C LEU A 59 -7.24 17.44 10.29
N GLN A 60 -6.71 18.54 10.84
CA GLN A 60 -6.45 18.66 12.27
C GLN A 60 -7.72 18.52 13.11
N LEU A 61 -8.81 19.17 12.72
CA LEU A 61 -10.10 19.05 13.40
C LEU A 61 -10.70 17.64 13.30
N ALA A 62 -10.55 16.99 12.15
CA ALA A 62 -10.95 15.60 11.95
C ALA A 62 -10.20 14.66 12.88
N SER A 63 -8.87 14.76 12.93
CA SER A 63 -8.03 14.02 13.86
C SER A 63 -8.40 14.30 15.31
N HIS A 64 -8.64 15.56 15.67
CA HIS A 64 -9.01 15.95 17.04
C HIS A 64 -10.32 15.29 17.49
N ILE A 65 -11.36 15.29 16.64
CA ILE A 65 -12.64 14.64 16.95
C ILE A 65 -12.45 13.14 17.14
N CYS A 66 -11.71 12.48 16.24
CA CYS A 66 -11.41 11.07 16.38
C CYS A 66 -10.68 10.79 17.70
N GLN A 67 -9.58 11.49 18.01
CA GLN A 67 -8.81 11.30 19.25
C GLN A 67 -9.64 11.56 20.51
N THR A 68 -10.52 12.56 20.49
CA THR A 68 -11.31 12.97 21.66
C THR A 68 -12.42 11.98 21.99
N PHE A 69 -13.15 11.51 20.97
CA PHE A 69 -14.34 10.67 21.18
C PHE A 69 -14.07 9.17 20.97
N PHE A 70 -13.03 8.84 20.20
CA PHE A 70 -12.67 7.48 19.79
C PHE A 70 -11.13 7.32 19.84
N PRO A 71 -10.51 7.36 21.04
CA PRO A 71 -9.06 7.43 21.18
C PRO A 71 -8.30 6.26 20.55
N GLU A 72 -8.94 5.09 20.41
CA GLU A 72 -8.37 3.90 19.77
C GLU A 72 -8.46 3.92 18.24
N SER A 73 -9.17 4.90 17.65
CA SER A 73 -9.35 4.96 16.20
C SER A 73 -8.04 5.24 15.48
N ILE A 74 -7.75 4.49 14.41
CA ILE A 74 -6.56 4.67 13.57
C ILE A 74 -6.88 5.58 12.38
N ARG A 75 -6.03 6.56 12.12
CA ARG A 75 -6.12 7.47 10.97
C ARG A 75 -4.91 7.29 10.06
N ILE A 76 -5.17 6.95 8.81
CA ILE A 76 -4.14 6.73 7.79
C ILE A 76 -4.29 7.79 6.70
N ALA A 77 -3.21 8.47 6.35
CA ALA A 77 -3.18 9.40 5.22
C ALA A 77 -2.67 8.72 3.94
N GLU A 78 -3.46 8.77 2.87
CA GLU A 78 -2.98 8.53 1.51
C GLU A 78 -2.37 9.83 0.97
N GLU A 79 -1.06 9.99 1.15
CA GLU A 79 -0.34 11.22 0.87
C GLU A 79 1.03 10.90 0.25
N VAL A 80 1.28 11.35 -0.99
CA VAL A 80 2.46 11.02 -1.79
C VAL A 80 3.59 12.04 -1.67
N SER A 81 3.33 13.30 -1.31
CA SER A 81 4.32 14.38 -1.37
C SER A 81 5.45 14.24 -0.36
N GLY A 82 5.19 13.62 0.78
CA GLY A 82 6.16 13.57 1.87
C GLY A 82 5.96 14.66 2.93
N MET A 83 4.77 15.30 3.02
CA MET A 83 4.54 16.45 3.91
C MET A 83 5.04 16.16 5.34
N PRO A 84 5.99 16.96 5.88
CA PRO A 84 6.45 16.82 7.25
C PRO A 84 5.33 17.04 8.25
N THR A 85 5.39 16.37 9.40
CA THR A 85 4.46 16.54 10.55
C THR A 85 3.02 16.09 10.30
N LEU A 86 2.72 15.51 9.14
CA LEU A 86 1.39 14.97 8.85
C LEU A 86 1.00 13.88 9.86
N CYS A 87 1.95 13.02 10.22
CA CYS A 87 1.74 11.95 11.20
C CYS A 87 2.29 12.27 12.59
N ARG A 88 2.34 13.56 12.95
CA ARG A 88 2.73 14.01 14.30
C ARG A 88 1.50 14.43 15.11
N PRO A 89 1.57 14.37 16.45
CA PRO A 89 0.48 14.79 17.34
C PRO A 89 0.01 16.22 17.09
N LEU A 90 -1.26 16.50 17.39
CA LEU A 90 -1.86 17.82 17.23
C LEU A 90 -1.21 18.86 18.15
N GLU A 91 -0.79 18.44 19.34
CA GLU A 91 -0.13 19.27 20.35
C GLU A 91 1.25 19.76 19.89
N GLU A 92 1.88 19.03 18.96
CA GLU A 92 3.14 19.41 18.32
C GLU A 92 2.93 20.28 17.07
N GLY A 93 1.67 20.58 16.72
CA GLY A 93 1.29 21.29 15.49
C GLY A 93 1.19 20.38 14.25
N GLY A 94 1.25 19.06 14.43
CA GLY A 94 1.04 18.10 13.34
C GLY A 94 -0.43 17.96 12.92
N ALA A 95 -0.70 17.15 11.89
CA ALA A 95 -2.07 16.92 11.42
C ALA A 95 -2.82 15.83 12.22
N GLY A 96 -2.13 15.09 13.09
CA GLY A 96 -2.72 14.09 13.98
C GLY A 96 -3.05 12.73 13.33
N PHE A 97 -2.54 12.46 12.12
CA PHE A 97 -2.61 11.11 11.55
C PHE A 97 -1.70 10.15 12.31
N ASP A 98 -2.10 8.88 12.39
CA ASP A 98 -1.30 7.86 13.06
C ASP A 98 -0.30 7.24 12.08
N TYR A 99 -0.68 7.09 10.81
CA TYR A 99 0.15 6.53 9.75
C TYR A 99 -0.03 7.29 8.44
N ARG A 100 0.95 7.14 7.55
CA ARG A 100 0.82 7.44 6.11
C ARG A 100 1.17 6.22 5.28
N LEU A 101 0.70 6.18 4.03
CA LEU A 101 1.09 5.15 3.07
C LEU A 101 2.50 5.42 2.50
N ALA A 102 3.36 4.40 2.45
CA ALA A 102 4.68 4.46 1.82
C ALA A 102 4.57 4.25 0.30
N MET A 103 3.99 5.23 -0.39
CA MET A 103 3.58 5.11 -1.80
C MET A 103 4.72 4.93 -2.81
N ALA A 104 5.97 5.25 -2.44
CA ALA A 104 7.13 5.07 -3.31
C ALA A 104 7.62 3.61 -3.40
N ILE A 105 7.20 2.73 -2.49
CA ILE A 105 7.67 1.34 -2.44
C ILE A 105 7.14 0.48 -3.61
N PRO A 106 5.85 0.52 -3.97
CA PRO A 106 5.39 -0.17 -5.18
C PRO A 106 6.15 0.25 -6.44
N ASP A 107 6.43 1.54 -6.60
CA ASP A 107 7.10 2.08 -7.79
C ASP A 107 8.49 1.49 -7.99
N ILE A 108 9.27 1.28 -6.92
CA ILE A 108 10.60 0.67 -7.07
C ILE A 108 10.49 -0.78 -7.54
N TRP A 109 9.51 -1.55 -7.05
CA TRP A 109 9.32 -2.94 -7.48
C TRP A 109 8.87 -3.02 -8.93
N ILE A 110 7.91 -2.20 -9.33
CA ILE A 110 7.45 -2.14 -10.73
C ILE A 110 8.61 -1.76 -11.64
N LYS A 111 9.38 -0.72 -11.28
CA LYS A 111 10.54 -0.27 -12.04
C LYS A 111 11.57 -1.38 -12.22
N LEU A 112 11.91 -2.09 -11.15
CA LEU A 112 12.86 -3.20 -11.20
C LEU A 112 12.36 -4.35 -12.08
N LEU A 113 11.09 -4.74 -11.93
CA LEU A 113 10.49 -5.84 -12.68
C LEU A 113 10.27 -5.52 -14.16
N LYS A 114 10.00 -4.25 -14.49
CA LYS A 114 9.69 -3.80 -15.85
C LYS A 114 10.94 -3.41 -16.65
N GLU A 115 11.92 -2.78 -16.01
CA GLU A 115 13.01 -2.08 -16.71
C GLU A 115 14.40 -2.69 -16.49
N LYS A 116 14.57 -3.59 -15.52
CA LYS A 116 15.88 -4.11 -15.11
C LYS A 116 15.92 -5.63 -15.17
N LYS A 117 17.07 -6.16 -15.57
CA LYS A 117 17.39 -7.58 -15.35
C LYS A 117 17.81 -7.78 -13.90
N ASP A 118 17.66 -9.00 -13.39
CA ASP A 118 17.95 -9.33 -11.98
C ASP A 118 19.39 -8.98 -11.59
N GLU A 119 20.35 -9.22 -12.48
CA GLU A 119 21.77 -8.89 -12.27
C GLU A 119 22.05 -7.39 -12.15
N ASP A 120 21.14 -6.54 -12.61
CA ASP A 120 21.23 -5.07 -12.55
C ASP A 120 20.51 -4.50 -11.30
N TRP A 121 19.97 -5.35 -10.42
CA TRP A 121 19.28 -4.90 -9.22
C TRP A 121 20.27 -4.41 -8.17
N HIS A 122 20.29 -3.10 -7.95
CA HIS A 122 21.15 -2.48 -6.94
C HIS A 122 20.52 -2.61 -5.54
N MET A 123 21.08 -3.49 -4.71
CA MET A 123 20.59 -3.72 -3.33
C MET A 123 20.55 -2.43 -2.50
N GLY A 124 21.55 -1.56 -2.65
CA GLY A 124 21.58 -0.26 -1.97
C GLY A 124 20.38 0.64 -2.29
N ASN A 125 19.91 0.62 -3.55
CA ASN A 125 18.73 1.39 -3.95
C ASN A 125 17.46 0.81 -3.35
N ILE A 126 17.32 -0.53 -3.33
CA ILE A 126 16.18 -1.22 -2.71
C ILE A 126 16.13 -0.88 -1.22
N THR A 127 17.23 -1.07 -0.49
CA THR A 127 17.28 -0.78 0.94
C THR A 127 17.04 0.70 1.22
N TRP A 128 17.60 1.59 0.39
CA TRP A 128 17.36 3.03 0.54
C TRP A 128 15.88 3.36 0.36
N THR A 129 15.21 2.86 -0.68
CA THR A 129 13.78 3.15 -0.89
C THR A 129 12.91 2.59 0.23
N LEU A 130 13.19 1.39 0.74
CA LEU A 130 12.43 0.81 1.84
C LEU A 130 12.63 1.56 3.17
N MET A 131 13.83 2.09 3.42
CA MET A 131 14.18 2.73 4.69
C MET A 131 14.09 4.25 4.68
N ASN A 132 14.01 4.88 3.50
CA ASN A 132 13.96 6.34 3.36
C ASN A 132 12.57 6.89 3.75
N ARG A 133 12.37 7.04 5.05
CA ARG A 133 11.17 7.60 5.67
C ARG A 133 11.53 8.53 6.81
N ARG A 134 10.58 9.39 7.17
CA ARG A 134 10.77 10.37 8.23
C ARG A 134 10.83 9.65 9.58
N TRP A 135 11.87 9.94 10.37
CA TRP A 135 11.93 9.48 11.74
C TRP A 135 10.76 10.07 12.55
N SER A 136 10.22 9.28 13.49
CA SER A 136 9.08 9.67 14.33
C SER A 136 7.73 9.86 13.61
N GLU A 137 7.60 9.44 12.36
CA GLU A 137 6.31 9.36 11.64
C GLU A 137 6.15 7.93 11.11
N LYS A 138 5.02 7.27 11.45
CA LYS A 138 4.81 5.85 11.11
C LYS A 138 4.31 5.69 9.68
N ASN A 139 4.81 4.68 8.99
CA ASN A 139 4.39 4.31 7.65
C ASN A 139 3.69 2.96 7.63
N ILE A 140 2.66 2.85 6.79
CA ILE A 140 2.13 1.56 6.34
C ILE A 140 2.75 1.25 4.98
N VAL A 141 3.31 0.05 4.87
CA VAL A 141 4.03 -0.40 3.68
C VAL A 141 3.33 -1.57 3.01
N TYR A 142 3.53 -1.65 1.69
CA TYR A 142 2.91 -2.62 0.82
C TYR A 142 3.75 -2.73 -0.45
N THR A 143 3.69 -3.88 -1.11
CA THR A 143 4.47 -4.13 -2.33
C THR A 143 3.75 -3.70 -3.60
N GLU A 144 2.43 -3.73 -3.59
CA GLU A 144 1.54 -3.38 -4.69
C GLU A 144 0.15 -3.04 -4.11
N SER A 145 -0.57 -2.11 -4.73
CA SER A 145 -1.87 -1.61 -4.28
C SER A 145 -3.01 -2.04 -5.20
N HIS A 146 -4.20 -1.55 -4.88
CA HIS A 146 -5.36 -1.61 -5.75
C HIS A 146 -5.16 -0.93 -7.11
N ASP A 147 -4.30 0.11 -7.20
CA ASP A 147 -4.00 0.81 -8.46
C ASP A 147 -3.29 -0.11 -9.45
N GLN A 148 -2.27 -0.85 -8.98
CA GLN A 148 -1.55 -1.83 -9.82
C GLN A 148 -2.41 -3.05 -10.18
N ALA A 149 -3.46 -3.32 -9.41
CA ALA A 149 -4.37 -4.41 -9.68
C ALA A 149 -5.41 -4.06 -10.75
N ILE A 150 -5.66 -2.78 -11.04
CA ILE A 150 -6.64 -2.33 -12.04
C ILE A 150 -6.08 -2.43 -13.47
N VAL A 151 -6.97 -2.62 -14.45
CA VAL A 151 -6.63 -2.61 -15.88
C VAL A 151 -5.76 -1.40 -16.26
N GLY A 152 -4.64 -1.66 -16.94
CA GLY A 152 -3.66 -0.64 -17.33
C GLY A 152 -2.31 -0.81 -16.64
N ASP A 153 -2.24 -1.61 -15.57
CA ASP A 153 -0.99 -2.06 -14.98
C ASP A 153 -0.99 -3.60 -14.77
N LYS A 154 0.05 -4.12 -14.13
CA LYS A 154 0.26 -5.54 -13.85
C LYS A 154 0.63 -5.73 -12.38
N THR A 155 0.03 -6.74 -11.77
CA THR A 155 0.44 -7.22 -10.44
C THR A 155 1.87 -7.75 -10.47
N ILE A 156 2.53 -7.80 -9.31
CA ILE A 156 3.87 -8.39 -9.16
C ILE A 156 3.86 -9.85 -9.63
N ALA A 157 2.79 -10.59 -9.32
CA ALA A 157 2.61 -11.94 -9.84
C ALA A 157 2.61 -11.97 -11.37
N HIS A 158 1.86 -11.08 -12.03
CA HIS A 158 1.82 -11.03 -13.48
C HIS A 158 3.18 -10.61 -14.10
N TRP A 159 3.92 -9.69 -13.47
CA TRP A 159 5.28 -9.34 -13.89
C TRP A 159 6.26 -10.51 -13.77
N LEU A 160 6.15 -11.31 -12.72
CA LEU A 160 7.07 -12.40 -12.42
C LEU A 160 6.80 -13.68 -13.23
N PHE A 161 5.52 -14.06 -13.36
CA PHE A 161 5.11 -15.32 -13.96
C PHE A 161 4.79 -15.19 -15.46
N SER A 162 4.47 -13.98 -15.93
CA SER A 162 4.02 -13.74 -17.30
C SER A 162 2.85 -14.68 -17.69
N GLU A 163 2.79 -15.13 -18.93
CA GLU A 163 1.79 -16.08 -19.43
C GLU A 163 1.86 -17.47 -18.77
N GLN A 164 2.99 -17.84 -18.15
CA GLN A 164 3.13 -19.16 -17.53
C GLN A 164 2.26 -19.33 -16.28
N ILE A 165 1.73 -18.23 -15.72
CA ILE A 165 0.77 -18.28 -14.63
C ILE A 165 -0.49 -19.08 -14.98
N TYR A 166 -0.85 -19.18 -16.27
CA TYR A 166 -2.05 -19.89 -16.71
C TYR A 166 -1.81 -21.39 -17.01
N SER A 167 -0.57 -21.78 -17.29
CA SER A 167 -0.24 -23.13 -17.77
C SER A 167 0.64 -23.93 -16.81
N HIS A 168 1.44 -23.26 -15.97
CA HIS A 168 2.45 -23.89 -15.12
C HIS A 168 2.22 -23.61 -13.62
N MET A 169 1.01 -23.26 -13.22
CA MET A 169 0.63 -23.15 -11.80
C MET A 169 0.08 -24.46 -11.23
N SER A 170 -0.10 -25.52 -12.02
CA SER A 170 -0.45 -26.84 -11.49
C SER A 170 0.75 -27.53 -10.86
N VAL A 171 0.59 -28.18 -9.72
CA VAL A 171 1.68 -28.89 -9.02
C VAL A 171 2.27 -30.04 -9.85
N VAL A 172 1.51 -30.62 -10.77
CA VAL A 172 1.95 -31.72 -11.64
C VAL A 172 2.55 -31.25 -12.97
N SER A 173 2.40 -29.97 -13.32
CA SER A 173 3.06 -29.43 -14.51
C SER A 173 4.56 -29.31 -14.28
N GLU A 174 5.34 -29.16 -15.36
CA GLU A 174 6.74 -28.78 -15.25
C GLU A 174 6.89 -27.49 -14.41
N ARG A 175 7.93 -27.47 -13.58
CA ARG A 175 8.29 -26.35 -12.73
C ARG A 175 9.43 -25.58 -13.39
N THR A 176 9.05 -24.74 -14.35
CA THR A 176 10.01 -23.99 -15.18
C THR A 176 10.83 -23.02 -14.32
N ALA A 177 11.97 -22.57 -14.87
CA ALA A 177 12.79 -21.55 -14.22
C ALA A 177 12.02 -20.24 -13.94
N ILE A 178 11.05 -19.89 -14.79
CA ILE A 178 10.19 -18.70 -14.61
C ILE A 178 9.26 -18.87 -13.41
N ILE A 179 8.62 -20.03 -13.26
CA ILE A 179 7.74 -20.30 -12.11
C ILE A 179 8.53 -20.37 -10.81
N GLU A 180 9.70 -21.02 -10.82
CA GLU A 180 10.59 -21.06 -9.65
C GLU A 180 11.02 -19.67 -9.21
N ARG A 181 11.52 -18.87 -10.16
CA ARG A 181 11.93 -17.49 -9.92
C ARG A 181 10.77 -16.66 -9.40
N GLY A 182 9.59 -16.76 -10.03
CA GLY A 182 8.44 -15.96 -9.64
C GLY A 182 7.92 -16.31 -8.24
N LEU A 183 7.86 -17.60 -7.89
CA LEU A 183 7.47 -18.02 -6.55
C LEU A 183 8.45 -17.52 -5.49
N ALA A 184 9.75 -17.58 -5.76
CA ALA A 184 10.78 -17.10 -4.83
C ALA A 184 10.72 -15.57 -4.68
N LEU A 185 10.77 -14.83 -5.78
CA LEU A 185 10.82 -13.36 -5.75
C LEU A 185 9.54 -12.74 -5.19
N HIS A 186 8.36 -13.31 -5.48
CA HIS A 186 7.11 -12.82 -4.90
C HIS A 186 7.13 -12.86 -3.36
N LYS A 187 7.65 -13.96 -2.79
CA LYS A 187 7.83 -14.11 -1.35
C LYS A 187 8.89 -13.17 -0.78
N MET A 188 10.02 -13.04 -1.47
CA MET A 188 11.14 -12.20 -1.03
C MET A 188 10.80 -10.71 -1.04
N ILE A 189 10.17 -10.23 -2.12
CA ILE A 189 9.76 -8.83 -2.26
C ILE A 189 8.84 -8.44 -1.09
N ARG A 190 7.85 -9.28 -0.78
CA ARG A 190 6.92 -9.06 0.33
C ARG A 190 7.57 -9.08 1.69
N LEU A 191 8.40 -10.09 1.96
CA LEU A 191 9.12 -10.17 3.23
C LEU A 191 10.03 -8.96 3.42
N LEU A 192 10.80 -8.57 2.39
CA LEU A 192 11.70 -7.42 2.48
C LEU A 192 10.94 -6.11 2.71
N THR A 193 9.83 -5.90 2.00
CA THR A 193 9.00 -4.72 2.23
C THR A 193 8.39 -4.71 3.62
N CYS A 194 7.81 -5.82 4.08
CA CYS A 194 7.24 -5.91 5.43
C CYS A 194 8.30 -5.73 6.52
N ALA A 195 9.48 -6.32 6.36
CA ALA A 195 10.53 -6.28 7.38
C ALA A 195 11.26 -4.94 7.48
N LEU A 196 11.45 -4.22 6.36
CA LEU A 196 12.29 -3.01 6.32
C LEU A 196 11.49 -1.72 6.09
N GLY A 197 10.29 -1.82 5.51
CA GLY A 197 9.59 -0.69 4.89
C GLY A 197 9.00 0.31 5.88
N GLY A 198 8.51 -0.13 7.05
CA GLY A 198 7.78 0.74 7.95
C GLY A 198 7.21 0.02 9.16
N GLU A 199 6.15 0.61 9.72
CA GLU A 199 5.59 0.30 11.03
C GLU A 199 4.18 -0.32 10.95
N GLY A 200 3.76 -0.70 9.74
CA GLY A 200 2.51 -1.40 9.46
C GLY A 200 2.55 -2.04 8.09
N TRP A 201 1.82 -3.14 7.89
CA TRP A 201 1.77 -3.90 6.65
C TRP A 201 0.37 -3.81 6.03
N LEU A 202 0.31 -3.65 4.69
CA LEU A 202 -0.92 -3.66 3.92
C LEU A 202 -0.79 -4.63 2.74
N ASN A 203 -1.87 -5.37 2.49
CA ASN A 203 -2.00 -6.25 1.34
C ASN A 203 -3.38 -6.04 0.72
N PHE A 204 -3.42 -5.83 -0.60
CA PHE A 204 -4.68 -5.77 -1.34
C PHE A 204 -5.16 -7.19 -1.68
N GLU A 205 -6.46 -7.43 -1.52
CA GLU A 205 -7.07 -8.76 -1.65
C GLU A 205 -6.71 -9.49 -2.96
N GLY A 206 -6.30 -10.75 -2.83
CA GLY A 206 -5.81 -11.60 -3.91
C GLY A 206 -4.30 -11.57 -4.08
N ASN A 207 -3.64 -10.45 -3.78
CA ASN A 207 -2.19 -10.35 -3.94
C ASN A 207 -1.46 -11.24 -2.94
N GLU A 208 -2.10 -11.66 -1.83
CA GLU A 208 -1.59 -12.60 -0.84
C GLU A 208 -1.14 -13.94 -1.44
N PHE A 209 -1.87 -14.43 -2.44
CA PHE A 209 -1.58 -15.68 -3.12
C PHE A 209 -1.10 -15.50 -4.56
N GLY A 210 -0.80 -14.27 -4.99
CA GLY A 210 -0.37 -13.96 -6.35
C GLY A 210 -1.49 -14.17 -7.37
N HIS A 211 -2.66 -13.58 -7.13
CA HIS A 211 -3.82 -13.65 -8.01
C HIS A 211 -3.44 -13.32 -9.47
N PRO A 212 -3.88 -14.15 -10.44
CA PRO A 212 -3.58 -13.93 -11.87
C PRO A 212 -4.42 -12.79 -12.45
N GLU A 213 -4.27 -12.52 -13.76
CA GLU A 213 -5.08 -11.51 -14.47
C GLU A 213 -4.94 -10.09 -13.86
N TRP A 214 -6.01 -9.30 -13.92
CA TRP A 214 -6.16 -7.96 -13.39
C TRP A 214 -7.63 -7.75 -12.99
N LEU A 215 -7.91 -6.66 -12.27
CA LEU A 215 -9.25 -6.19 -11.94
C LEU A 215 -9.70 -5.20 -13.03
N ASP A 216 -10.85 -5.44 -13.67
CA ASP A 216 -11.48 -4.48 -14.60
C ASP A 216 -12.96 -4.39 -14.30
N PHE A 217 -13.43 -3.19 -14.00
CA PHE A 217 -14.84 -2.93 -13.71
C PHE A 217 -15.66 -2.84 -15.00
N PRO A 218 -16.95 -3.19 -14.98
CA PRO A 218 -17.85 -2.97 -16.10
C PRO A 218 -17.80 -1.52 -16.56
N ARG A 219 -17.50 -1.33 -17.84
CA ARG A 219 -17.49 -0.02 -18.51
C ARG A 219 -17.72 -0.20 -20.00
N THR A 220 -18.02 0.90 -20.68
CA THR A 220 -18.28 0.87 -22.13
C THR A 220 -17.09 0.30 -22.91
N GLY A 221 -15.86 0.56 -22.48
CA GLY A 221 -14.64 0.04 -23.10
C GLY A 221 -14.41 -1.47 -22.96
N ASN A 222 -15.21 -2.20 -22.17
CA ASN A 222 -15.17 -3.66 -22.07
C ASN A 222 -16.55 -4.32 -22.23
N ASN A 223 -17.50 -3.62 -22.85
CA ASN A 223 -18.88 -4.07 -23.06
C ASN A 223 -19.61 -4.41 -21.74
N GLU A 224 -19.43 -3.60 -20.70
CA GLU A 224 -20.04 -3.78 -19.38
C GLU A 224 -19.77 -5.18 -18.78
N SER A 225 -18.55 -5.68 -19.01
CA SER A 225 -18.15 -7.03 -18.61
C SER A 225 -17.80 -7.11 -17.14
N TYR A 226 -18.35 -8.10 -16.44
CA TYR A 226 -18.00 -8.45 -15.07
C TYR A 226 -16.90 -9.52 -14.99
N LYS A 227 -16.35 -9.96 -16.12
CA LYS A 227 -15.41 -11.09 -16.18
C LYS A 227 -14.19 -10.90 -15.26
N TYR A 228 -13.71 -9.68 -15.11
CA TYR A 228 -12.52 -9.35 -14.31
C TYR A 228 -12.86 -8.57 -13.04
N ALA A 229 -14.14 -8.27 -12.77
CA ALA A 229 -14.59 -7.62 -11.55
C ALA A 229 -14.87 -8.65 -10.43
N ARG A 230 -13.87 -9.51 -10.14
CA ARG A 230 -14.01 -10.63 -9.20
C ARG A 230 -12.66 -11.08 -8.64
N ARG A 231 -12.71 -11.88 -7.57
CA ARG A 231 -11.57 -12.62 -7.03
C ARG A 231 -11.73 -14.12 -7.19
N LEU A 232 -10.62 -14.76 -7.54
CA LEU A 232 -10.48 -16.19 -7.77
C LEU A 232 -9.96 -16.92 -6.53
N PHE A 233 -10.65 -16.78 -5.39
CA PHE A 233 -10.18 -17.33 -4.11
C PHE A 233 -9.98 -18.85 -4.13
N TYR A 234 -10.75 -19.59 -4.94
CA TYR A 234 -10.55 -21.04 -5.06
C TYR A 234 -9.14 -21.45 -5.54
N LEU A 235 -8.39 -20.55 -6.19
CA LEU A 235 -7.04 -20.86 -6.67
C LEU A 235 -6.06 -21.12 -5.52
N SER A 236 -6.21 -20.44 -4.39
CA SER A 236 -5.35 -20.65 -3.22
C SER A 236 -5.80 -21.85 -2.37
N ASP A 237 -7.06 -22.25 -2.48
CA ASP A 237 -7.64 -23.41 -1.79
C ASP A 237 -7.40 -24.74 -2.54
N ASP A 238 -7.16 -24.68 -3.87
CA ASP A 238 -6.95 -25.87 -4.69
C ASP A 238 -5.55 -26.48 -4.47
N ASP A 239 -5.53 -27.66 -3.85
CA ASP A 239 -4.30 -28.42 -3.58
C ASP A 239 -3.53 -28.86 -4.83
N SER A 240 -4.17 -28.87 -6.00
CA SER A 240 -3.52 -29.16 -7.27
C SER A 240 -2.79 -27.95 -7.87
N LEU A 241 -2.88 -26.78 -7.25
CA LEU A 241 -2.27 -25.53 -7.72
C LEU A 241 -1.18 -25.00 -6.77
N ARG A 242 -0.30 -24.16 -7.31
CA ARG A 242 0.88 -23.59 -6.63
C ARG A 242 0.58 -22.28 -5.89
N TYR A 243 -0.57 -21.64 -6.11
CA TYR A 243 -0.97 -20.40 -5.39
C TYR A 243 -1.02 -20.62 -3.87
N LYS A 244 -1.38 -21.84 -3.43
CA LYS A 244 -1.37 -22.23 -2.02
C LYS A 244 -0.02 -22.03 -1.33
N TYR A 245 1.09 -22.13 -2.07
CA TYR A 245 2.43 -21.89 -1.51
C TYR A 245 2.68 -20.42 -1.20
N LEU A 246 2.17 -19.51 -2.04
CA LEU A 246 2.24 -18.07 -1.79
C LEU A 246 1.31 -17.68 -0.63
N ASN A 247 0.09 -18.23 -0.62
CA ASN A 247 -0.87 -18.02 0.47
C ASN A 247 -0.33 -18.50 1.83
N ALA A 248 0.23 -19.72 1.87
CA ALA A 248 0.81 -20.28 3.08
C ALA A 248 2.02 -19.47 3.56
N TRP A 249 2.82 -18.94 2.63
CA TRP A 249 3.93 -18.05 2.96
C TRP A 249 3.45 -16.73 3.56
N ASP A 250 2.45 -16.08 2.97
CA ASP A 250 1.90 -14.83 3.50
C ASP A 250 1.33 -15.04 4.92
N LYS A 251 0.58 -16.13 5.13
CA LYS A 251 0.11 -16.52 6.46
C LYS A 251 1.27 -16.70 7.45
N ALA A 252 2.33 -17.39 7.04
CA ALA A 252 3.51 -17.59 7.89
C ALA A 252 4.23 -16.27 8.20
N MET A 253 4.35 -15.37 7.22
CA MET A 253 4.94 -14.05 7.40
C MET A 253 4.16 -13.22 8.42
N ASN A 254 2.83 -13.16 8.32
CA ASN A 254 1.99 -12.43 9.27
C ASN A 254 2.03 -13.07 10.68
N ASN A 255 2.00 -14.40 10.77
CA ASN A 255 2.12 -15.08 12.07
C ASN A 255 3.49 -14.83 12.73
N LEU A 256 4.55 -14.76 11.92
CA LEU A 256 5.88 -14.44 12.43
C LEU A 256 5.94 -12.98 12.92
N GLU A 257 5.26 -12.06 12.24
CA GLU A 257 5.12 -10.69 12.72
C GLU A 257 4.34 -10.65 14.05
N GLU A 258 3.26 -11.42 14.17
CA GLU A 258 2.49 -11.54 15.41
C GLU A 258 3.34 -12.08 16.58
N GLU A 259 4.27 -13.00 16.31
CA GLU A 259 5.15 -13.58 17.33
C GLU A 259 6.30 -12.66 17.73
N TYR A 260 6.97 -12.02 16.75
CA TYR A 260 8.21 -11.27 16.97
C TYR A 260 8.04 -9.75 16.96
N LYS A 261 6.88 -9.25 16.53
CA LYS A 261 6.44 -7.85 16.57
C LYS A 261 7.42 -6.83 15.95
N TRP A 262 8.10 -7.21 14.86
CA TRP A 262 9.15 -6.37 14.27
C TRP A 262 8.63 -5.06 13.69
N LEU A 263 7.37 -4.97 13.23
CA LEU A 263 6.78 -3.73 12.72
C LEU A 263 6.63 -2.67 13.83
N SER A 264 6.55 -3.11 15.09
CA SER A 264 6.47 -2.23 16.26
C SER A 264 7.80 -2.07 16.99
N ALA A 265 8.88 -2.69 16.48
CA ALA A 265 10.18 -2.61 17.13
C ALA A 265 10.65 -1.15 17.17
N THR A 266 11.05 -0.69 18.36
CA THR A 266 11.67 0.62 18.51
C THR A 266 13.02 0.60 17.81
N ASN A 267 13.22 1.51 16.85
CA ASN A 267 14.54 1.76 16.27
C ASN A 267 15.52 2.11 17.40
N THR A 268 16.40 1.16 17.75
CA THR A 268 17.55 1.39 18.63
C THR A 268 18.65 2.14 17.90
#